data_AF-A0A2D7ZFK0-F1
#
_entry.id   AF-A0A2D7ZFK0-F1
#
_cell.length_a   1.000
_cell.length_b   1.000
_cell.length_c   1.000
_cell.angle_alpha   90.00
_cell.angle_beta   90.00
_cell.angle_gamma   90.00
#
_symmetry.space_group_name_H-M   'P 1'
#
loop_
_entity.id
_entity.type
_entity.pdbx_description
1 polymer ?
#
loop_
_entity_poly.entity_id
_entity_poly.type
_entity_poly.pdbx_seq_one_letter_code
_entity_poly.pdbx_strand_id
1 'polypeptide(L)'
;MKRMVYEEYMQLVSEEFASPDVQKEVREVVTKGAGEQYERVLAQEEDNEENAMKRMLTESSILKQEKLTFDGSNVVPDFKAHERERRKKVFE
;
A
#
# COMPACT_ATOMS: atom_id res chain seq x y z
N MET A 1 -4.98 13.51 -25.63
CA MET A 1 -4.44 12.57 -24.64
C MET A 1 -4.80 11.15 -25.07
N LYS A 2 -3.82 10.29 -25.36
CA LYS A 2 -4.08 8.87 -25.60
C LYS A 2 -4.71 8.29 -24.32
N ARG A 3 -5.85 7.62 -24.44
CA ARG A 3 -6.36 6.76 -23.37
C ARG A 3 -5.31 5.66 -23.19
N MET A 4 -4.49 5.75 -22.16
CA MET A 4 -3.66 4.61 -21.74
C MET A 4 -4.64 3.48 -21.41
N VAL A 5 -4.41 2.29 -21.96
CA VAL A 5 -5.26 1.15 -21.64
C VAL A 5 -5.05 0.85 -20.17
N TYR A 6 -6.12 0.57 -19.42
CA TYR A 6 -6.03 0.36 -17.97
C TYR A 6 -4.99 -0.71 -17.59
N GLU A 7 -4.80 -1.70 -18.44
CA GLU A 7 -3.75 -2.74 -18.31
C GLU A 7 -2.33 -2.15 -18.41
N GLU A 8 -2.07 -1.25 -19.37
CA GLU A 8 -0.78 -0.57 -19.52
C GLU A 8 -0.47 0.31 -18.30
N TYR A 9 -1.48 0.99 -17.73
CA TYR A 9 -1.32 1.75 -16.50
C TYR A 9 -0.91 0.86 -15.32
N MET A 10 -1.59 -0.29 -15.15
CA MET A 10 -1.34 -1.22 -14.05
C MET A 10 0.05 -1.83 -14.16
N GLN A 11 0.51 -2.12 -15.38
CA GLN A 11 1.86 -2.58 -15.64
C GLN A 11 2.91 -1.54 -15.27
N LEU A 12 2.71 -0.27 -15.68
CA LEU A 12 3.63 0.82 -15.39
C LEU A 12 3.78 1.07 -13.88
N VAL A 13 2.66 1.06 -13.14
CA VAL A 13 2.68 1.18 -11.68
C VAL A 13 3.36 -0.03 -11.05
N SER A 14 3.13 -1.25 -11.55
CA SER A 14 3.83 -2.44 -11.03
C SER A 14 5.34 -2.36 -11.19
N GLU A 15 5.81 -1.83 -12.32
CA GLU A 15 7.25 -1.66 -12.59
C GLU A 15 7.87 -0.60 -11.68
N GLU A 16 7.15 0.50 -11.42
CA GLU A 16 7.60 1.54 -10.48
C GLU A 16 7.70 1.02 -9.05
N PHE A 17 6.71 0.26 -8.59
CA PHE A 17 6.74 -0.38 -7.27
C PHE A 17 7.79 -1.49 -7.17
N ALA A 18 8.33 -2.01 -8.27
CA ALA A 18 9.45 -2.96 -8.21
C ALA A 18 10.79 -2.27 -7.90
N SER A 19 10.86 -0.94 -8.00
CA SER A 19 12.08 -0.20 -7.70
C SER A 19 12.42 -0.25 -6.20
N PRO A 20 13.68 -0.56 -5.82
CA PRO A 20 14.10 -0.59 -4.41
C PRO A 20 13.90 0.74 -3.69
N ASP A 21 14.11 1.86 -4.38
CA ASP A 21 13.95 3.20 -3.82
C ASP A 21 12.48 3.48 -3.50
N VAL A 22 11.59 3.13 -4.42
CA VAL A 22 10.14 3.25 -4.24
C VAL A 22 9.66 2.32 -3.13
N GLN A 23 10.14 1.08 -3.06
CA GLN A 23 9.80 0.17 -1.96
C GLN A 23 10.23 0.72 -0.59
N LYS A 24 11.40 1.35 -0.51
CA LYS A 24 11.87 1.96 0.73
C LYS A 24 10.95 3.11 1.15
N GLU A 25 10.64 4.01 0.23
CA GLU A 25 9.76 5.16 0.50
C GLU A 25 8.35 4.72 0.89
N VAL A 26 7.74 3.83 0.12
CA VAL A 26 6.38 3.33 0.38
C VAL A 26 6.32 2.63 1.73
N ARG A 27 7.30 1.80 2.08
CA ARG A 27 7.34 1.15 3.40
C ARG A 27 7.44 2.18 4.51
N GLU A 28 8.30 3.18 4.37
CA GLU A 28 8.43 4.24 5.37
C GLU A 28 7.13 5.03 5.56
N VAL A 29 6.45 5.37 4.47
CA VAL A 29 5.14 6.03 4.50
C VAL A 29 4.09 5.14 5.18
N VAL A 30 4.05 3.84 4.84
CA VAL A 30 3.09 2.89 5.42
C VAL A 30 3.33 2.69 6.92
N THR A 31 4.59 2.57 7.34
CA THR A 31 4.94 2.29 8.73
C THR A 31 4.93 3.53 9.61
N LYS A 32 5.52 4.65 9.15
CA LYS A 32 5.72 5.85 9.96
C LYS A 32 4.76 6.98 9.63
N GLY A 33 4.31 7.08 8.38
CA GLY A 33 3.37 8.12 7.93
C GLY A 33 2.01 8.05 8.60
N ALA A 34 1.68 6.92 9.24
CA ALA A 34 0.44 6.71 9.96
C ALA A 34 0.48 7.15 11.44
N GLY A 35 1.50 7.89 11.89
CA GLY A 35 1.56 8.64 13.15
C GLY A 35 0.86 7.98 14.35
N GLU A 36 -0.37 8.39 14.66
CA GLU A 36 -1.17 7.83 15.76
C GLU A 36 -1.38 6.31 15.67
N GLN A 37 -1.56 5.75 14.49
CA GLN A 37 -1.72 4.30 14.31
C GLN A 37 -0.40 3.58 14.61
N TYR A 38 0.73 4.14 14.19
CA TYR A 38 2.06 3.58 14.49
C TYR A 38 2.32 3.58 16.00
N GLU A 39 2.09 4.70 16.69
CA GLU A 39 2.30 4.79 18.13
C GLU A 39 1.40 3.83 18.92
N ARG A 40 0.13 3.67 18.49
CA ARG A 40 -0.79 2.71 19.11
C ARG A 40 -0.33 1.27 18.93
N VAL A 41 0.15 0.92 17.73
CA VAL A 41 0.67 -0.43 17.45
C VAL A 41 1.97 -0.65 18.23
N LEU A 42 2.86 0.34 18.27
CA LEU A 42 4.11 0.26 19.03
C LEU A 42 3.86 0.04 20.54
N ALA A 43 2.88 0.75 21.11
CA ALA A 43 2.47 0.57 22.50
C ALA A 43 1.85 -0.82 22.76
N GLN A 44 1.17 -1.42 21.77
CA GLN A 44 0.63 -2.79 21.87
C GLN A 44 1.71 -3.86 21.77
N GLU A 45 2.77 -3.60 20.99
CA GLU A 45 3.89 -4.51 20.79
C GLU A 45 5.00 -4.32 21.84
N GLU A 46 4.73 -3.60 22.94
CA GLU A 46 5.67 -3.36 24.04
C GLU A 46 7.01 -2.78 23.56
N ASP A 47 6.96 -1.76 22.70
CA ASP A 47 8.13 -1.11 22.08
C ASP A 47 8.93 -2.02 21.13
N ASN A 48 8.39 -3.17 20.72
CA ASN A 48 8.97 -3.97 19.65
C ASN A 48 8.69 -3.35 18.28
N GLU A 49 9.59 -2.45 17.87
CA GLU A 49 9.50 -1.73 16.59
C GLU A 49 9.40 -2.67 15.38
N GLU A 50 10.08 -3.82 15.39
CA GLU A 50 10.06 -4.76 14.27
C GLU A 50 8.68 -5.39 14.07
N ASN A 51 8.03 -5.79 15.17
CA ASN A 51 6.67 -6.30 15.13
C ASN A 51 5.67 -5.20 14.75
N ALA A 52 5.85 -4.00 15.30
CA ALA A 52 5.00 -2.86 14.97
C ALA A 52 5.06 -2.54 13.48
N MET A 53 6.26 -2.51 12.88
CA MET A 53 6.42 -2.34 11.44
C MET A 53 5.74 -3.44 10.63
N LYS A 54 5.90 -4.72 11.02
CA LYS A 54 5.23 -5.85 10.35
C LYS A 54 3.72 -5.70 10.37
N ARG A 55 3.14 -5.35 11.51
CA ARG A 55 1.69 -5.11 11.64
C ARG A 55 1.24 -3.91 10.82
N MET A 56 2.02 -2.83 10.79
CA MET A 56 1.70 -1.67 9.97
C MET A 56 1.70 -1.99 8.47
N LEU A 57 2.62 -2.84 8.01
CA LEU A 57 2.64 -3.30 6.61
C LEU A 57 1.41 -4.12 6.22
N THR A 58 0.60 -4.60 7.17
CA THR A 58 -0.63 -5.35 6.88
C THR A 58 -1.92 -4.64 7.31
N GLU A 59 -1.87 -3.82 8.35
CA GLU A 59 -3.04 -3.25 9.03
C GLU A 59 -3.17 -1.73 8.81
N SER A 60 -2.15 -1.06 8.24
CA SER A 60 -2.17 0.38 8.07
C SER A 60 -3.34 0.82 7.18
N SER A 61 -4.08 1.83 7.66
CA SER A 61 -5.22 2.38 6.93
C SER A 61 -4.84 2.95 5.56
N ILE A 62 -3.59 3.43 5.42
CA ILE A 62 -3.07 3.99 4.17
C ILE A 62 -2.99 2.94 3.06
N LEU A 63 -2.75 1.68 3.39
CA LEU A 63 -2.75 0.58 2.42
C LEU A 63 -4.12 0.48 1.75
N LYS A 64 -5.19 0.57 2.55
CA LYS A 64 -6.55 0.50 2.00
C LYS A 64 -6.91 1.75 1.21
N GLN A 65 -6.49 2.94 1.64
CA GLN A 65 -6.76 4.21 0.96
C GLN A 65 -6.08 4.26 -0.40
N GLU A 66 -4.80 3.90 -0.45
CA GLU A 66 -3.99 3.90 -1.67
C GLU A 66 -4.13 2.61 -2.48
N LYS A 67 -5.00 1.68 -2.06
CA LYS A 67 -5.22 0.36 -2.69
C LYS A 67 -3.92 -0.40 -2.88
N LEU A 68 -3.13 -0.44 -1.82
CA LEU A 68 -1.91 -1.21 -1.69
C LEU A 68 -2.18 -2.45 -0.83
N THR A 69 -1.34 -3.46 -0.99
CA THR A 69 -1.33 -4.68 -0.20
C THR A 69 0.10 -5.13 0.05
N PHE A 70 0.33 -5.90 1.10
CA PHE A 70 1.64 -6.46 1.41
C PHE A 70 1.64 -7.95 1.07
N ASP A 71 2.55 -8.37 0.19
CA ASP A 71 2.64 -9.76 -0.29
C ASP A 71 3.50 -10.66 0.62
N GLY A 72 3.94 -10.14 1.77
CA GLY A 72 4.87 -10.78 2.69
C GLY A 72 6.32 -10.29 2.52
N SER A 73 6.63 -9.67 1.39
CA SER A 73 7.92 -9.03 1.13
C SER A 73 7.78 -7.59 0.70
N ASN A 74 6.90 -7.24 -0.21
CA ASN A 74 6.79 -5.92 -0.81
C ASN A 74 5.39 -5.33 -0.60
N VAL A 75 5.34 -3.99 -0.55
CA VAL A 75 4.07 -3.26 -0.67
C VAL A 75 3.80 -3.09 -2.15
N VAL A 76 2.71 -3.66 -2.65
CA VAL A 76 2.36 -3.68 -4.07
C VAL A 76 0.94 -3.19 -4.28
N PRO A 77 0.58 -2.71 -5.47
CA PRO A 77 -0.80 -2.35 -5.77
C PRO A 77 -1.79 -3.53 -5.63
N ASP A 78 -2.89 -3.34 -4.92
CA ASP A 78 -4.04 -4.25 -4.88
C ASP A 78 -4.91 -4.02 -6.11
N PHE A 79 -4.53 -4.67 -7.20
CA PHE A 79 -5.26 -4.60 -8.46
C PHE A 79 -6.72 -5.05 -8.35
N LYS A 80 -7.05 -5.96 -7.42
CA LYS A 80 -8.45 -6.36 -7.18
C LYS A 80 -9.25 -5.24 -6.53
N ALA A 81 -8.65 -4.43 -5.65
CA ALA A 81 -9.28 -3.23 -5.11
C ALA A 81 -9.47 -2.16 -6.20
N HIS A 82 -8.46 -1.92 -7.03
CA HIS A 82 -8.59 -0.98 -8.16
C HIS A 82 -9.70 -1.40 -9.14
N GLU A 83 -9.79 -2.67 -9.50
CA GLU A 83 -10.85 -3.15 -10.39
C GLU A 83 -12.24 -3.01 -9.77
N ARG A 84 -12.40 -3.34 -8.49
CA ARG A 84 -13.69 -3.20 -7.79
C ARG A 84 -14.17 -1.77 -7.80
N GLU A 85 -13.30 -0.80 -7.53
CA GLU A 85 -13.68 0.61 -7.58
C GLU A 85 -14.00 1.07 -9.00
N ARG A 86 -13.19 0.64 -9.99
CA ARG A 86 -13.46 0.95 -11.40
C ARG A 86 -14.85 0.46 -11.81
N ARG A 87 -15.21 -0.78 -11.44
CA ARG A 87 -16.54 -1.34 -11.73
C ARG A 87 -17.64 -0.54 -11.03
N LYS A 88 -17.49 -0.20 -9.75
CA LYS A 88 -18.48 0.63 -9.02
C LYS A 88 -18.77 1.95 -9.74
N LYS A 89 -17.73 2.67 -10.19
CA LYS A 89 -17.89 3.94 -10.93
C LYS A 89 -18.51 3.82 -12.32
N VAL A 90 -18.57 2.62 -12.89
CA VAL A 90 -19.23 2.37 -14.20
C VAL A 90 -20.74 2.17 -14.02
N PHE A 91 -21.21 1.87 -12.80
CA PHE A 91 -22.62 1.63 -12.48
C PHE A 91 -23.29 2.79 -11.70
N GLU A 92 -22.57 3.89 -11.44
CA GLU A 92 -23.11 5.18 -10.96
C GLU A 92 -23.25 6.17 -12.11
#